data_AF-A0A534T461-F1
#
_entry.id   AF-A0A534T461-F1
#
_cell.length_a   1.000
_cell.length_b   1.000
_cell.length_c   1.000
_cell.angle_alpha   90.00
_cell.angle_beta   90.00
_cell.angle_gamma   90.00
#
_symmetry.space_group_name_H-M   'P 1'
#
loop_
_entity.id
_entity.type
_entity.pdbx_description
1 polymer ?
#
loop_
_entity_poly.entity_id
_entity_poly.type
_entity_poly.pdbx_seq_one_letter_code
_entity_poly.pdbx_strand_id
1 'polypeptide(L)'
;MNRARYEEEPLGGRRVAVFDGFAPPAAMNALYAAPPAGSGICPGDGLADEAAVVDWEVDHPAVRGLEGLQALRLARVRRLATPAWGAPVVLAAARGGDWPLLVLGDESGRRVACLGAELGPALGSSDGLPLLLLTLGTLRWLAEHVGQRVLVVETGTPSAAGSFPAAPVPGLRVAGDPPVVVAERTGRHRLGDALVLANLLDDRESDIGRDGDRVWPATVRPSAPLPAGGRHEVDWWLYLAAAALLALEWIVWLRKEPA
;
A
#
# COMPACT_ATOMS: atom_id res chain seq x y z
N MET A 1 2.46 -36.22 28.49
CA MET A 1 2.21 -34.98 27.74
C MET A 1 2.59 -35.25 26.28
N ASN A 2 1.61 -35.29 25.37
CA ASN A 2 1.75 -35.93 24.06
C ASN A 2 2.33 -34.93 23.05
N ARG A 3 3.60 -35.13 22.65
CA ARG A 3 4.39 -34.21 21.81
C ARG A 3 3.86 -34.10 20.37
N ALA A 4 3.01 -35.04 19.95
CA ALA A 4 2.42 -35.11 18.62
C ALA A 4 1.32 -34.07 18.31
N ARG A 5 0.81 -33.33 19.32
CA ARG A 5 -0.20 -32.29 19.09
C ARG A 5 0.39 -30.95 18.58
N TYR A 6 1.71 -30.84 18.53
CA TYR A 6 2.46 -29.67 18.05
C TYR A 6 3.35 -29.97 16.83
N GLU A 7 3.27 -31.17 16.27
CA GLU A 7 3.68 -31.35 14.86
C GLU A 7 2.57 -30.69 14.04
N GLU A 8 2.69 -29.36 13.92
CA GLU A 8 1.89 -28.55 13.02
C GLU A 8 1.85 -29.26 11.67
N GLU A 9 0.64 -29.64 11.24
CA GLU A 9 0.38 -29.87 9.81
C GLU A 9 1.17 -28.82 9.02
N PRO A 10 1.92 -29.19 7.98
CA PRO A 10 2.62 -28.20 7.19
C PRO A 10 1.55 -27.27 6.60
N LEU A 11 1.42 -26.06 7.17
CA LEU A 11 0.42 -25.07 6.77
C LEU A 11 0.54 -24.91 5.24
N GLY A 12 -0.41 -25.52 4.52
CA GLY A 12 -0.45 -25.58 3.07
C GLY A 12 -0.87 -24.22 2.52
N GLY A 13 0.08 -23.30 2.45
CA GLY A 13 -0.18 -21.93 2.03
C GLY A 13 1.10 -21.19 1.61
N ARG A 14 0.95 -20.23 0.70
CA ARG A 14 2.03 -19.34 0.26
C ARG A 14 2.45 -18.48 1.45
N ARG A 15 3.73 -18.55 1.83
CA ARG A 15 4.28 -17.81 2.97
C ARG A 15 4.98 -16.55 2.44
N VAL A 16 4.52 -15.40 2.89
CA VAL A 16 5.28 -14.14 2.83
C VAL A 16 5.99 -14.03 4.18
N ALA A 17 7.29 -13.79 4.17
CA ALA A 17 8.02 -13.52 5.40
C ALA A 17 7.83 -12.05 5.80
N VAL A 18 7.56 -11.78 7.06
CA VAL A 18 7.47 -10.41 7.59
C VAL A 18 8.51 -10.27 8.69
N PHE A 19 9.41 -9.30 8.51
CA PHE A 19 10.43 -8.95 9.48
C PHE A 19 10.24 -7.50 9.90
N ASP A 20 10.05 -7.26 11.20
CA ASP A 20 9.88 -5.92 11.77
C ASP A 20 11.11 -5.60 12.63
N GLY A 21 11.81 -4.51 12.32
CA GLY A 21 13.05 -4.11 13.00
C GLY A 21 14.30 -4.96 12.67
N PHE A 22 14.19 -5.94 11.76
CA PHE A 22 15.29 -6.83 11.38
C PHE A 22 15.28 -7.12 9.86
N ALA A 23 16.43 -7.43 9.28
CA ALA A 23 16.56 -7.67 7.83
C ALA A 23 17.47 -8.86 7.49
N PRO A 24 17.03 -10.10 7.78
CA PRO A 24 17.79 -11.29 7.40
C PRO A 24 17.64 -11.59 5.90
N PRO A 25 18.57 -12.35 5.32
CA PRO A 25 18.34 -12.97 4.02
C PRO A 25 17.06 -13.81 4.05
N ALA A 26 16.18 -13.61 3.06
CA ALA A 26 14.95 -14.38 2.91
C ALA A 26 14.96 -15.16 1.60
N ALA A 27 14.61 -16.45 1.66
CA ALA A 27 14.50 -17.32 0.49
C ALA A 27 13.12 -17.26 -0.21
N MET A 28 12.25 -16.36 0.25
CA MET A 28 10.87 -16.20 -0.24
C MET A 28 10.50 -14.72 -0.28
N ASN A 29 9.31 -14.41 -0.82
CA ASN A 29 8.80 -13.05 -0.84
C ASN A 29 8.75 -12.48 0.59
N ALA A 30 9.23 -11.26 0.79
CA ALA A 30 9.43 -10.70 2.12
C ALA A 30 9.05 -9.23 2.23
N LEU A 31 8.45 -8.88 3.36
CA LEU A 31 8.28 -7.51 3.85
C LEU A 31 9.30 -7.26 4.97
N TYR A 32 10.12 -6.25 4.81
CA TYR A 32 11.02 -5.71 5.82
C TYR A 32 10.46 -4.37 6.31
N ALA A 33 9.82 -4.38 7.47
CA ALA A 33 9.32 -3.20 8.15
C ALA A 33 10.38 -2.63 9.11
N ALA A 34 10.51 -1.30 9.12
CA ALA A 34 11.51 -0.54 9.87
C ALA A 34 12.91 -1.19 9.89
N PRO A 35 13.49 -1.54 8.72
CA PRO A 35 14.75 -2.26 8.67
C PRO A 35 15.88 -1.48 9.37
N PRO A 36 16.85 -2.17 10.00
CA PRO A 36 17.97 -1.52 10.65
C PRO A 36 18.83 -0.75 9.64
N ALA A 37 19.46 0.35 10.10
CA ALA A 37 20.39 1.12 9.28
C ALA A 37 21.54 0.24 8.79
N GLY A 38 21.94 0.41 7.52
CA GLY A 38 22.98 -0.41 6.88
C GLY A 38 22.49 -1.78 6.37
N SER A 39 21.18 -2.04 6.38
CA SER A 39 20.61 -3.19 5.67
C SER A 39 20.98 -3.13 4.18
N GLY A 40 21.66 -4.16 3.69
CA GLY A 40 22.02 -4.27 2.27
C GLY A 40 20.80 -4.48 1.37
N ILE A 41 19.77 -5.18 1.87
CA ILE A 41 18.54 -5.43 1.11
C ILE A 41 17.65 -4.19 1.08
N CYS A 42 17.51 -3.49 2.21
CA CYS A 42 16.71 -2.27 2.35
C CYS A 42 17.61 -1.11 2.76
N PRO A 43 18.36 -0.50 1.83
CA PRO A 43 19.27 0.59 2.16
C PRO A 43 18.49 1.80 2.65
N GLY A 44 19.14 2.63 3.48
CA GLY A 44 18.51 3.80 4.08
C GLY A 44 19.42 4.56 5.03
N ASP A 45 19.07 5.82 5.32
CA ASP A 45 19.85 6.74 6.14
C ASP A 45 19.08 7.17 7.40
N GLY A 46 19.35 6.48 8.51
CA GLY A 46 18.92 6.94 9.83
C GLY A 46 17.40 6.93 10.05
N LEU A 47 16.93 7.92 10.81
CA LEU A 47 15.55 8.08 11.23
C LEU A 47 15.07 9.49 10.87
N ALA A 48 13.77 9.60 10.61
CA ALA A 48 13.06 10.86 10.53
C ALA A 48 11.89 10.84 11.52
N ASP A 49 11.67 11.98 12.16
CA ASP A 49 10.53 12.21 13.05
C ASP A 49 9.46 13.03 12.31
N GLU A 50 8.20 12.88 12.71
CA GLU A 50 7.05 13.64 12.19
C GLU A 50 6.91 13.57 10.65
N ALA A 51 7.06 12.35 10.11
CA ALA A 51 6.98 12.12 8.68
C ALA A 51 5.52 12.06 8.19
N ALA A 52 5.28 12.59 7.01
CA ALA A 52 4.00 12.55 6.34
C ALA A 52 4.15 11.96 4.95
N VAL A 53 3.18 11.16 4.51
CA VAL A 53 3.11 10.74 3.11
C VAL A 53 2.81 11.95 2.24
N VAL A 54 3.61 12.13 1.18
CA VAL A 54 3.49 13.26 0.25
C VAL A 54 3.14 12.85 -1.17
N ASP A 55 3.49 11.61 -1.58
CA ASP A 55 3.24 11.10 -2.92
C ASP A 55 3.21 9.56 -2.93
N TRP A 56 2.55 8.96 -3.92
CA TRP A 56 2.54 7.52 -4.15
C TRP A 56 2.18 7.16 -5.59
N GLU A 57 2.69 6.01 -6.04
CA GLU A 57 2.42 5.46 -7.37
C GLU A 57 1.02 4.84 -7.43
N VAL A 58 0.02 5.65 -7.81
CA VAL A 58 -1.42 5.31 -7.78
C VAL A 58 -1.78 4.02 -8.53
N ASP A 59 -1.03 3.67 -9.57
CA ASP A 59 -1.27 2.49 -10.38
C ASP A 59 -0.56 1.23 -9.88
N HIS A 60 0.33 1.37 -8.89
CA HIS A 60 1.05 0.22 -8.37
C HIS A 60 0.08 -0.75 -7.67
N PRO A 61 0.10 -2.06 -7.98
CA PRO A 61 -0.89 -3.01 -7.47
C PRO A 61 -1.00 -3.07 -5.94
N ALA A 62 0.07 -2.75 -5.21
CA ALA A 62 0.08 -2.71 -3.75
C ALA A 62 -0.73 -1.55 -3.15
N VAL A 63 -0.93 -0.45 -3.89
CA VAL A 63 -1.61 0.76 -3.39
C VAL A 63 -2.80 1.19 -4.25
N ARG A 64 -3.03 0.55 -5.39
CA ARG A 64 -4.21 0.80 -6.24
C ARG A 64 -5.50 0.67 -5.42
N GLY A 65 -6.32 1.72 -5.47
CA GLY A 65 -7.59 1.81 -4.76
C GLY A 65 -7.47 2.20 -3.28
N LEU A 66 -6.26 2.45 -2.76
CA LEU A 66 -6.08 3.05 -1.45
C LEU A 66 -6.30 4.56 -1.55
N GLU A 67 -7.35 5.03 -0.88
CA GLU A 67 -7.62 6.45 -0.68
C GLU A 67 -7.14 6.89 0.71
N GLY A 68 -6.74 8.16 0.84
CA GLY A 68 -6.43 8.73 2.16
C GLY A 68 -5.01 8.49 2.67
N LEU A 69 -4.08 7.98 1.85
CA LEU A 69 -2.67 7.81 2.26
C LEU A 69 -2.02 9.13 2.71
N GLN A 70 -2.45 10.27 2.18
CA GLN A 70 -2.01 11.62 2.60
C GLN A 70 -2.31 11.95 4.09
N ALA A 71 -3.25 11.22 4.70
CA ALA A 71 -3.57 11.35 6.12
C ALA A 71 -2.58 10.58 7.01
N LEU A 72 -1.74 9.71 6.43
CA LEU A 72 -0.76 8.95 7.19
C LEU A 72 0.32 9.89 7.75
N ARG A 73 0.36 9.99 9.07
CA ARG A 73 1.39 10.69 9.85
C ARG A 73 2.09 9.68 10.73
N LEU A 74 3.41 9.71 10.70
CA LEU A 74 4.25 8.73 11.37
C LEU A 74 5.22 9.49 12.29
N ALA A 75 5.11 9.23 13.58
CA ALA A 75 5.92 9.91 14.60
C ALA A 75 7.41 9.67 14.38
N ARG A 76 7.79 8.46 13.96
CA ARG A 76 9.17 8.06 13.67
C ARG A 76 9.21 6.98 12.61
N VAL A 77 10.07 7.15 11.61
CA VAL A 77 10.28 6.21 10.50
C VAL A 77 11.75 6.09 10.12
N ARG A 78 12.10 4.97 9.52
CA ARG A 78 13.36 4.81 8.78
C ARG A 78 13.27 5.53 7.45
N ARG A 79 14.29 6.31 7.12
CA ARG A 79 14.45 6.86 5.76
C ARG A 79 15.04 5.77 4.89
N LEU A 80 14.31 5.34 3.87
CA LEU A 80 14.81 4.36 2.91
C LEU A 80 15.52 5.08 1.76
N ALA A 81 16.46 4.40 1.15
CA ALA A 81 17.01 4.73 -0.14
C ALA A 81 16.45 3.76 -1.19
N THR A 82 16.40 4.18 -2.45
CA THR A 82 15.98 3.30 -3.54
C THR A 82 17.13 2.34 -3.91
N PRO A 83 16.99 1.03 -3.69
CA PRO A 83 17.96 0.04 -4.14
C PRO A 83 17.83 -0.20 -5.65
N ALA A 84 18.86 -0.76 -6.27
CA ALA A 84 18.87 -1.06 -7.71
C ALA A 84 17.79 -2.06 -8.15
N TRP A 85 17.30 -2.91 -7.24
CA TRP A 85 16.29 -3.94 -7.52
C TRP A 85 14.84 -3.44 -7.43
N GLY A 86 14.61 -2.25 -6.88
CA GLY A 86 13.28 -1.78 -6.53
C GLY A 86 13.03 -0.32 -6.88
N ALA A 87 11.77 0.07 -6.79
CA ALA A 87 11.31 1.44 -7.03
C ALA A 87 10.55 1.97 -5.81
N PRO A 88 10.62 3.28 -5.54
CA PRO A 88 9.77 3.90 -4.53
C PRO A 88 8.32 3.88 -4.99
N VAL A 89 7.43 3.41 -4.13
CA VAL A 89 5.98 3.35 -4.37
C VAL A 89 5.22 4.33 -3.49
N VAL A 90 5.75 4.65 -2.30
CA VAL A 90 5.23 5.70 -1.43
C VAL A 90 6.39 6.56 -0.98
N LEU A 91 6.25 7.88 -1.11
CA LEU A 91 7.19 8.88 -0.61
C LEU A 91 6.67 9.51 0.67
N ALA A 92 7.56 9.70 1.64
CA ALA A 92 7.31 10.51 2.82
C ALA A 92 8.24 11.71 2.84
N ALA A 93 7.82 12.77 3.54
CA ALA A 93 8.65 13.93 3.80
C ALA A 93 8.55 14.38 5.25
N ALA A 94 9.63 14.99 5.73
CA ALA A 94 9.67 15.83 6.93
C ALA A 94 10.70 16.95 6.72
N ARG A 95 11.21 17.54 7.81
CA ARG A 95 12.30 18.52 7.73
C ARG A 95 13.54 17.86 7.13
N GLY A 96 13.93 18.27 5.92
CA GLY A 96 15.11 17.75 5.22
C GLY A 96 14.84 17.12 3.86
N GLY A 97 13.58 17.11 3.40
CA GLY A 97 13.22 16.68 2.05
C GLY A 97 12.26 15.49 2.03
N ASP A 98 12.10 14.92 0.86
CA ASP A 98 11.34 13.71 0.59
C ASP A 98 12.27 12.49 0.51
N TRP A 99 11.73 11.32 0.81
CA TRP A 99 12.41 10.04 0.69
C TRP A 99 11.40 8.89 0.55
N PRO A 100 11.83 7.73 0.02
CA PRO A 100 10.99 6.54 -0.02
C PRO A 100 10.55 6.07 1.39
N LEU A 101 9.23 5.96 1.58
CA LEU A 101 8.63 5.27 2.72
C LEU A 101 8.39 3.79 2.42
N LEU A 102 8.00 3.48 1.18
CA LEU A 102 7.79 2.12 0.69
C LEU A 102 8.54 1.92 -0.62
N VAL A 103 9.40 0.90 -0.66
CA VAL A 103 10.09 0.45 -1.87
C VAL A 103 9.62 -0.97 -2.19
N LEU A 104 9.22 -1.21 -3.43
CA LEU A 104 8.78 -2.52 -3.92
C LEU A 104 9.59 -2.92 -5.16
N GLY A 105 9.80 -4.22 -5.35
CA GLY A 105 10.53 -4.74 -6.52
C GLY A 105 10.82 -6.23 -6.44
N ASP A 106 11.61 -6.71 -7.39
CA ASP A 106 12.02 -8.10 -7.49
C ASP A 106 13.53 -8.21 -7.31
N GLU A 107 13.97 -9.03 -6.35
CA GLU A 107 15.38 -9.28 -6.08
C GLU A 107 15.65 -10.78 -6.19
N SER A 108 16.54 -11.19 -7.08
CA SER A 108 16.86 -12.61 -7.34
C SER A 108 15.61 -13.51 -7.54
N GLY A 109 14.58 -13.01 -8.24
CA GLY A 109 13.38 -13.77 -8.59
C GLY A 109 12.31 -13.89 -7.49
N ARG A 110 12.42 -13.10 -6.41
CA ARG A 110 11.40 -12.98 -5.35
C ARG A 110 10.98 -11.53 -5.19
N ARG A 111 9.71 -11.31 -4.84
CA ARG A 111 9.20 -9.98 -4.51
C ARG A 111 9.69 -9.54 -3.14
N VAL A 112 10.21 -8.33 -3.07
CA VAL A 112 10.71 -7.73 -1.84
C VAL A 112 10.02 -6.39 -1.62
N ALA A 113 9.65 -6.13 -0.37
CA ALA A 113 9.11 -4.86 0.08
C ALA A 113 9.93 -4.34 1.27
N CYS A 114 10.31 -3.07 1.21
CA CYS A 114 10.91 -2.34 2.33
C CYS A 114 9.96 -1.23 2.76
N LEU A 115 9.49 -1.27 4.00
CA LEU A 115 8.62 -0.25 4.60
C LEU A 115 9.38 0.44 5.73
N GLY A 116 9.46 1.76 5.70
CA GLY A 116 10.20 2.54 6.70
C GLY A 116 9.51 2.61 8.07
N ALA A 117 8.23 2.26 8.15
CA ALA A 117 7.44 2.28 9.38
C ALA A 117 7.48 0.93 10.13
N GLU A 118 7.40 1.00 11.46
CA GLU A 118 7.19 -0.16 12.34
C GLU A 118 5.73 -0.62 12.27
N LEU A 119 5.46 -1.92 12.39
CA LEU A 119 4.10 -2.47 12.33
C LEU A 119 3.44 -2.54 13.71
N GLY A 120 4.19 -2.83 14.77
CA GLY A 120 3.63 -3.18 16.09
C GLY A 120 2.63 -2.16 16.70
N PRO A 121 3.07 -1.19 17.51
CA PRO A 121 2.15 -0.24 18.16
C PRO A 121 1.36 0.62 17.18
N ALA A 122 1.94 0.88 15.99
CA ALA A 122 1.38 1.77 14.99
C ALA A 122 0.11 1.22 14.32
N LEU A 123 -0.11 -0.10 14.31
CA LEU A 123 -1.32 -0.71 13.75
C LEU A 123 -2.46 -0.89 14.76
N GLY A 124 -2.20 -0.64 16.05
CA GLY A 124 -3.17 -0.87 17.14
C GLY A 124 -4.18 0.26 17.38
N SER A 125 -4.04 1.40 16.71
CA SER A 125 -4.92 2.56 16.85
C SER A 125 -5.67 2.87 15.56
N SER A 126 -6.79 3.60 15.67
CA SER A 126 -7.55 4.08 14.50
C SER A 126 -6.72 4.98 13.58
N ASP A 127 -5.77 5.73 14.15
CA ASP A 127 -4.86 6.62 13.41
C ASP A 127 -3.88 5.82 12.54
N GLY A 128 -3.67 4.55 12.87
CA GLY A 128 -2.89 3.58 12.10
C GLY A 128 -3.62 2.96 10.91
N LEU A 129 -4.89 3.27 10.67
CA LEU A 129 -5.66 2.64 9.59
C LEU A 129 -5.02 2.81 8.20
N PRO A 130 -4.51 3.99 7.79
CA PRO A 130 -3.82 4.11 6.51
C PRO A 130 -2.56 3.23 6.42
N LEU A 131 -1.81 3.10 7.53
CA LEU A 131 -0.65 2.21 7.60
C LEU A 131 -1.05 0.74 7.51
N LEU A 132 -2.16 0.36 8.15
CA LEU A 132 -2.73 -0.99 8.06
C LEU A 132 -3.11 -1.32 6.62
N LEU A 133 -3.85 -0.42 5.96
CA LEU A 133 -4.28 -0.62 4.57
C LEU A 133 -3.08 -0.70 3.62
N LEU A 134 -2.08 0.16 3.79
CA LEU A 134 -0.82 0.11 3.05
C LEU A 134 -0.09 -1.23 3.26
N THR A 135 -0.03 -1.69 4.51
CA THR A 135 0.61 -2.96 4.87
C THR A 135 -0.12 -4.14 4.23
N LEU A 136 -1.46 -4.17 4.31
CA LEU A 136 -2.28 -5.23 3.73
C LEU A 136 -2.20 -5.25 2.19
N GLY A 137 -2.21 -4.08 1.55
CA GLY A 137 -2.01 -3.95 0.10
C GLY A 137 -0.64 -4.46 -0.34
N THR A 138 0.40 -4.15 0.44
CA THR A 138 1.75 -4.67 0.24
C THR A 138 1.83 -6.18 0.40
N LEU A 139 1.23 -6.74 1.46
CA LEU A 139 1.19 -8.17 1.70
C LEU A 139 0.40 -8.92 0.61
N ARG A 140 -0.69 -8.33 0.10
CA ARG A 140 -1.44 -8.87 -1.03
C ARG A 140 -0.53 -8.95 -2.27
N TRP A 141 0.16 -7.86 -2.59
CA TRP A 141 1.10 -7.85 -3.71
C TRP A 141 2.24 -8.87 -3.52
N LEU A 142 2.80 -9.02 -2.31
CA LEU A 142 3.81 -10.06 -2.02
C LEU A 142 3.24 -11.49 -2.16
N ALA A 143 1.95 -11.70 -1.91
CA ALA A 143 1.30 -13.01 -2.00
C ALA A 143 0.82 -13.38 -3.42
N GLU A 144 0.63 -12.40 -4.28
CA GLU A 144 0.22 -12.57 -5.68
C GLU A 144 1.30 -13.29 -6.50
N HIS A 145 0.86 -14.19 -7.39
CA HIS A 145 1.75 -14.77 -8.40
C HIS A 145 1.61 -13.98 -9.71
N VAL A 146 2.74 -13.70 -10.35
CA VAL A 146 2.76 -13.26 -11.75
C VAL A 146 2.05 -14.33 -12.58
N GLY A 147 0.94 -13.97 -13.25
CA GLY A 147 0.13 -14.87 -14.08
C GLY A 147 -1.12 -15.49 -13.42
N GLN A 148 -1.44 -15.15 -12.17
CA GLN A 148 -2.63 -15.69 -11.49
C GLN A 148 -3.93 -15.12 -12.09
N ARG A 149 -4.74 -15.96 -12.74
CA ARG A 149 -6.06 -15.59 -13.26
C ARG A 149 -7.07 -15.50 -12.11
N VAL A 150 -7.83 -14.41 -12.01
CA VAL A 150 -8.89 -14.27 -10.99
C VAL A 150 -10.26 -14.38 -11.65
N LEU A 151 -11.10 -15.27 -11.12
CA LEU A 151 -12.49 -15.46 -11.51
C LEU A 151 -13.38 -15.08 -10.32
N VAL A 152 -14.26 -14.09 -10.48
CA VAL A 152 -15.28 -13.76 -9.49
C VAL A 152 -16.56 -14.48 -9.91
N VAL A 153 -17.14 -15.27 -9.02
CA VAL A 153 -18.35 -16.06 -9.29
C VAL A 153 -19.35 -15.87 -8.16
N GLU A 154 -20.63 -15.91 -8.52
CA GLU A 154 -21.70 -15.98 -7.52
C GLU A 154 -21.87 -17.44 -7.05
N THR A 155 -22.13 -17.61 -5.76
CA THR A 155 -22.23 -18.93 -5.15
C THR A 155 -23.49 -19.63 -5.67
N GLY A 156 -23.34 -20.86 -6.15
CA GLY A 156 -24.41 -21.66 -6.72
C GLY A 156 -24.74 -21.37 -8.19
N THR A 157 -24.16 -20.33 -8.80
CA THR A 157 -24.40 -20.03 -10.22
C THR A 157 -23.27 -20.56 -11.11
N PRO A 158 -23.60 -21.22 -12.24
CA PRO A 158 -22.59 -21.66 -13.20
C PRO A 158 -21.97 -20.47 -13.91
N SER A 159 -20.66 -20.30 -13.75
CA SER A 159 -19.88 -19.28 -14.45
C SER A 159 -18.98 -19.92 -15.49
N ALA A 160 -18.94 -19.36 -16.70
CA ALA A 160 -18.05 -19.82 -17.76
C ALA A 160 -16.60 -19.73 -17.29
N ALA A 161 -15.95 -20.88 -17.26
CA ALA A 161 -14.58 -21.03 -16.87
C ALA A 161 -13.75 -21.20 -18.14
N GLY A 162 -12.55 -20.61 -18.20
CA GLY A 162 -11.59 -21.01 -19.22
C GLY A 162 -11.17 -22.48 -19.06
N SER A 163 -10.26 -22.97 -19.89
CA SER A 163 -9.67 -24.29 -19.69
C SER A 163 -8.87 -24.32 -18.38
N PHE A 164 -9.36 -25.08 -17.40
CA PHE A 164 -8.68 -25.30 -16.13
C PHE A 164 -8.35 -26.79 -15.95
N PRO A 165 -7.20 -27.14 -15.35
CA PRO A 165 -6.93 -28.53 -14.99
C PRO A 165 -7.96 -29.01 -13.96
N ALA A 166 -8.64 -30.11 -14.28
CA ALA A 166 -9.79 -30.65 -13.55
C ALA A 166 -9.41 -31.38 -12.25
N ALA A 167 -8.65 -30.73 -11.37
CA ALA A 167 -8.43 -31.24 -10.02
C ALA A 167 -9.68 -30.98 -9.16
N PRO A 168 -10.14 -31.95 -8.34
CA PRO A 168 -11.24 -31.72 -7.41
C PRO A 168 -10.83 -30.69 -6.35
N VAL A 169 -11.62 -29.64 -6.20
CA VAL A 169 -11.41 -28.59 -5.20
C VAL A 169 -12.62 -28.59 -4.25
N PRO A 170 -12.44 -28.83 -2.94
CA PRO A 170 -13.55 -28.83 -2.00
C PRO A 170 -14.35 -27.52 -2.03
N GLY A 171 -15.67 -27.61 -2.21
CA GLY A 171 -16.55 -26.44 -2.33
C GLY A 171 -16.59 -25.80 -3.71
N LEU A 172 -15.91 -26.38 -4.71
CA LEU A 172 -15.92 -25.95 -6.10
C LEU A 172 -16.19 -27.14 -7.02
N ARG A 173 -17.20 -27.04 -7.90
CA ARG A 173 -17.50 -28.03 -8.93
C ARG A 173 -17.15 -27.48 -10.29
N VAL A 174 -16.38 -28.25 -11.05
CA VAL A 174 -16.07 -28.00 -12.46
C VAL A 174 -16.82 -29.04 -13.28
N ALA A 175 -17.64 -28.61 -14.23
CA ALA A 175 -18.44 -29.51 -15.07
C ALA A 175 -18.65 -28.93 -16.47
N GLY A 176 -19.06 -29.75 -17.44
CA GLY A 176 -19.44 -29.30 -18.79
C GLY A 176 -18.29 -29.16 -19.80
N ASP A 177 -18.69 -29.02 -21.07
CA ASP A 177 -17.83 -28.66 -22.20
C ASP A 177 -18.57 -27.57 -23.04
N PRO A 178 -18.16 -26.30 -22.99
CA PRO A 178 -16.98 -25.76 -22.31
C PRO A 178 -17.10 -25.81 -20.77
N PRO A 179 -15.97 -25.85 -20.04
CA PRO A 179 -15.98 -25.99 -18.59
C PRO A 179 -16.68 -24.81 -17.90
N VAL A 180 -17.61 -25.12 -17.00
CA VAL A 180 -18.25 -24.17 -16.09
C VAL A 180 -17.82 -24.46 -14.67
N VAL A 181 -17.65 -23.40 -13.88
CA VAL A 181 -17.33 -23.45 -12.46
C VAL A 181 -18.56 -23.06 -11.66
N VAL A 182 -18.92 -23.88 -10.67
CA VAL A 182 -19.97 -23.62 -9.68
C VAL A 182 -19.32 -23.67 -8.31
N ALA A 183 -19.36 -22.56 -7.56
CA ALA A 183 -18.94 -22.56 -6.17
C ALA A 183 -20.11 -22.97 -5.27
N GLU A 184 -19.95 -24.01 -4.47
CA GLU A 184 -20.98 -24.47 -3.54
C GLU A 184 -21.02 -23.66 -2.24
N ARG A 185 -19.93 -22.97 -1.92
CA ARG A 185 -19.80 -22.11 -0.74
C ARG A 185 -19.09 -20.81 -1.07
N THR A 186 -19.45 -19.76 -0.35
CA THR A 186 -18.71 -18.51 -0.34
C THR A 186 -17.27 -18.71 0.11
N GLY A 187 -16.38 -17.90 -0.43
CA GLY A 187 -15.00 -17.83 -0.02
C GLY A 187 -14.04 -17.95 -1.19
N ARG A 188 -12.78 -18.18 -0.83
CA ARG A 188 -11.67 -18.22 -1.76
C ARG A 188 -11.32 -19.67 -2.08
N HIS A 189 -11.47 -20.03 -3.34
CA HIS A 189 -11.11 -21.34 -3.88
C HIS A 189 -9.92 -21.21 -4.82
N ARG A 190 -9.12 -22.27 -4.97
CA ARG A 190 -8.00 -22.32 -5.91
C ARG A 190 -8.23 -23.44 -6.91
N LEU A 191 -8.28 -23.10 -8.19
CA LEU A 191 -8.44 -24.05 -9.29
C LEU A 191 -7.22 -23.95 -10.21
N GLY A 192 -6.25 -24.83 -10.04
CA GLY A 192 -4.96 -24.74 -10.74
C GLY A 192 -4.19 -23.46 -10.35
N ASP A 193 -3.86 -22.64 -11.36
CA ASP A 193 -3.25 -21.31 -11.22
C ASP A 193 -4.28 -20.19 -11.00
N ALA A 194 -5.59 -20.49 -11.08
CA ALA A 194 -6.65 -19.51 -10.92
C ALA A 194 -7.14 -19.38 -9.48
N LEU A 195 -7.45 -18.13 -9.11
CA LEU A 195 -8.18 -17.78 -7.91
C LEU A 195 -9.67 -17.66 -8.23
N VAL A 196 -10.51 -18.45 -7.57
CA VAL A 196 -11.97 -18.29 -7.68
C VAL A 196 -12.47 -17.64 -6.40
N LEU A 197 -13.04 -16.45 -6.52
CA LEU A 197 -13.66 -15.71 -5.43
C LEU A 197 -15.16 -15.88 -5.53
N ALA A 198 -15.71 -16.76 -4.68
CA ALA A 198 -17.13 -17.04 -4.61
C ALA A 198 -17.78 -16.15 -3.55
N ASN A 199 -18.83 -15.42 -3.93
CA ASN A 199 -19.58 -14.61 -2.97
C ASN A 199 -21.10 -14.83 -3.13
N LEU A 200 -21.89 -14.36 -2.16
CA LEU A 200 -23.36 -14.31 -2.24
C LEU A 200 -23.86 -13.01 -2.90
N LEU A 201 -22.96 -12.24 -3.52
CA LEU A 201 -23.34 -10.98 -4.14
C LEU A 201 -24.16 -11.29 -5.40
N ASP A 202 -25.47 -11.12 -5.30
CA ASP A 202 -26.34 -10.87 -6.43
C ASP A 202 -26.21 -9.37 -6.76
N ASP A 203 -25.88 -9.02 -8.01
CA ASP A 203 -25.79 -7.63 -8.46
C ASP A 203 -27.13 -6.89 -8.31
N ARG A 204 -28.27 -7.59 -8.21
CA ARG A 204 -29.59 -7.02 -7.88
C ARG A 204 -29.81 -6.77 -6.39
N GLU A 205 -29.33 -7.65 -5.51
CA GLU A 205 -29.54 -7.52 -4.06
C GLU A 205 -28.44 -6.67 -3.41
N SER A 206 -27.25 -6.66 -3.99
CA SER A 206 -26.08 -5.89 -3.51
C SER A 206 -26.15 -4.41 -3.90
N ASP A 207 -27.08 -4.03 -4.80
CA ASP A 207 -27.42 -2.64 -5.10
C ASP A 207 -28.40 -2.08 -4.05
N ILE A 208 -28.11 -2.30 -2.77
CA ILE A 208 -28.90 -1.73 -1.67
C ILE A 208 -28.69 -0.24 -1.68
N GLY A 209 -29.53 0.52 -2.39
CA GLY A 209 -29.70 1.98 -2.25
C GLY A 209 -29.66 2.79 -3.56
N ARG A 210 -29.79 2.15 -4.72
CA ARG A 210 -30.15 2.85 -5.96
C ARG A 210 -31.62 2.62 -6.29
N ASP A 211 -32.49 3.45 -5.71
CA ASP A 211 -33.76 3.71 -6.37
C ASP A 211 -33.47 4.40 -7.70
N GLY A 212 -34.30 4.12 -8.71
CA GLY A 212 -34.10 4.39 -10.15
C GLY A 212 -33.71 5.80 -10.61
N ASP A 213 -33.39 6.73 -9.71
CA ASP A 213 -32.94 8.09 -9.96
C ASP A 213 -31.42 8.32 -9.69
N ARG A 214 -30.63 7.26 -9.47
CA ARG A 214 -29.14 7.28 -9.38
C ARG A 214 -28.52 8.19 -8.30
N VAL A 215 -29.29 8.83 -7.43
CA VAL A 215 -28.74 9.68 -6.35
C VAL A 215 -28.90 8.98 -5.00
N TRP A 216 -27.76 8.61 -4.44
CA TRP A 216 -27.66 8.02 -3.12
C TRP A 216 -27.66 9.14 -2.04
N PRO A 217 -28.52 9.10 -1.00
CA PRO A 217 -28.55 10.09 0.07
C PRO A 217 -27.51 9.79 1.16
N ALA A 218 -26.27 9.46 0.79
CA ALA A 218 -25.17 9.48 1.74
C ALA A 218 -24.83 10.94 1.92
N THR A 219 -25.29 11.50 3.04
CA THR A 219 -24.56 12.59 3.65
C THR A 219 -23.18 12.07 4.03
N VAL A 220 -22.22 12.21 3.12
CA VAL A 220 -20.82 12.31 3.50
C VAL A 220 -20.79 13.46 4.48
N ARG A 221 -20.62 13.16 5.78
CA ARG A 221 -20.18 14.20 6.71
C ARG A 221 -18.79 14.56 6.22
N PRO A 222 -18.57 15.78 5.71
CA PRO A 222 -17.22 16.21 5.44
C PRO A 222 -16.45 16.01 6.75
N SER A 223 -15.26 15.41 6.68
CA SER A 223 -14.33 15.53 7.80
C SER A 223 -14.30 17.01 8.17
N ALA A 224 -14.43 17.31 9.46
CA ALA A 224 -14.32 18.68 9.94
C ALA A 224 -13.08 19.29 9.26
N PRO A 225 -13.20 20.49 8.64
CA PRO A 225 -12.05 21.10 8.01
C PRO A 225 -10.96 21.11 9.07
N LEU A 226 -9.84 20.45 8.74
CA LEU A 226 -8.60 20.65 9.48
C LEU A 226 -8.49 22.16 9.64
N PRO A 227 -8.19 22.69 10.85
CA PRO A 227 -7.82 24.10 10.95
C PRO A 227 -6.76 24.27 9.88
N ALA A 228 -7.04 25.12 8.89
CA ALA A 228 -6.09 25.42 7.84
C ALA A 228 -4.84 25.83 8.61
N GLY A 229 -3.86 24.95 8.69
CA GLY A 229 -2.55 25.27 9.21
C GLY A 229 -2.18 26.47 8.38
N GLY A 230 -2.18 27.64 9.03
CA GLY A 230 -2.22 28.89 8.33
C GLY A 230 -1.18 28.84 7.25
N ARG A 231 -1.60 28.91 5.99
CA ARG A 231 -0.74 29.57 5.02
C ARG A 231 -0.59 30.94 5.64
N HIS A 232 0.48 31.14 6.41
CA HIS A 232 0.93 32.47 6.73
C HIS A 232 1.19 33.04 5.35
N GLU A 233 0.20 33.77 4.83
CA GLU A 233 0.44 34.75 3.80
C GLU A 233 1.64 35.50 4.30
N VAL A 234 2.75 35.33 3.58
CA VAL A 234 3.95 36.12 3.81
C VAL A 234 3.48 37.53 3.55
N ASP A 235 3.17 38.17 4.67
CA ASP A 235 2.39 39.36 4.78
C ASP A 235 3.10 40.41 3.91
N TRP A 236 2.36 41.04 3.00
CA TRP A 236 2.86 41.74 1.79
C TRP A 236 4.03 42.71 2.04
N TRP A 237 4.17 43.19 3.27
CA TRP A 237 5.29 43.99 3.75
C TRP A 237 6.65 43.29 3.66
N LEU A 238 6.72 41.95 3.72
CA LEU A 238 7.96 41.20 3.52
C LEU A 238 8.45 41.28 2.07
N TYR A 239 7.55 41.32 1.09
CA TYR A 239 7.90 41.58 -0.31
C TYR A 239 8.37 43.02 -0.50
N LEU A 240 7.75 43.99 0.17
CA LEU A 240 8.23 45.38 0.17
C LEU A 240 9.60 45.51 0.84
N ALA A 241 9.84 44.84 1.96
CA ALA A 241 11.11 44.86 2.66
C ALA A 241 12.22 44.25 1.80
N ALA A 242 11.95 43.13 1.13
CA ALA A 242 12.87 42.53 0.17
C ALA A 242 13.18 43.47 -1.01
N ALA A 243 12.16 44.10 -1.60
CA ALA A 243 12.35 45.06 -2.68
C ALA A 243 13.14 46.30 -2.24
N ALA A 244 12.91 46.81 -1.03
CA ALA A 244 13.64 47.95 -0.48
C ALA A 244 15.12 47.63 -0.23
N LEU A 245 15.43 46.43 0.28
CA LEU A 245 16.80 45.97 0.46
C LEU A 245 17.53 45.85 -0.89
N LEU A 246 16.85 45.31 -1.90
CA LEU A 246 17.40 45.14 -3.24
C LEU A 246 17.63 46.50 -3.93
N ALA A 247 16.73 47.46 -3.73
CA ALA A 247 16.91 48.83 -4.21
C ALA A 247 18.07 49.55 -3.50
N LEU A 248 18.23 49.35 -2.19
CA LEU A 248 19.37 49.89 -1.43
C LEU A 248 20.69 49.31 -1.91
N GLU A 249 20.75 48.00 -2.12
CA GLU A 249 21.92 47.33 -2.69
C GLU A 249 22.27 47.89 -4.07
N TRP A 250 21.26 48.06 -4.94
CA TRP A 250 21.42 48.65 -6.27
C TRP A 250 21.94 50.09 -6.23
N ILE A 251 21.44 50.92 -5.32
CA ILE A 251 21.92 52.31 -5.14
C ILE A 251 23.36 52.33 -4.63
N VAL A 252 23.71 51.43 -3.71
CA VAL A 252 25.09 51.30 -3.22
C VAL A 252 26.03 50.84 -4.34
N TRP A 253 25.57 49.92 -5.20
CA TRP A 253 26.31 49.45 -6.37
C TRP A 253 26.52 50.58 -7.39
N LEU A 254 25.47 51.33 -7.75
CA LEU A 254 25.57 52.50 -8.64
C LEU A 254 26.49 53.59 -8.10
N ARG A 255 26.58 53.76 -6.77
CA ARG A 255 27.52 54.71 -6.14
C ARG A 255 28.95 54.21 -6.07
N LYS A 256 29.18 52.91 -6.30
CA LYS A 256 30.51 52.27 -6.34
C LYS A 256 31.09 52.16 -7.74
N GLU A 257 30.34 52.51 -8.79
CA GLU A 257 30.90 52.75 -10.12
C GLU A 257 31.40 54.21 -10.21
N PRO A 258 32.71 54.48 -10.12
CA PRO A 258 33.26 55.74 -10.61
C PRO A 258 33.14 55.76 -12.14
N ALA A 259 32.77 56.92 -12.68
CA ALA A 259 32.92 57.23 -14.10
C ALA A 259 34.38 57.10 -14.56
#